data_AF-A0A453EY65-F1
#
_entry.id   AF-A0A453EY65-F1
#
_cell.length_a   1.000
_cell.length_b   1.000
_cell.length_c   1.000
_cell.angle_alpha   90.00
_cell.angle_beta   90.00
_cell.angle_gamma   90.00
#
_symmetry.space_group_name_H-M   'P 1'
#
loop_
_entity.id
_entity.type
_entity.pdbx_description
1 polymer ?
#
loop_
_entity_poly.entity_id
_entity_poly.type
_entity_poly.pdbx_seq_one_letter_code
_entity_poly.pdbx_strand_id
1 'polypeptide(L)' 'LPTGKAPGPDGFTAEFLRACWTIIKADICAAFDKLYTMNDGGFHKLNEALLVLLPKKPDASTLADYRPMS' A
#
# COMPACT_ATOMS: atom_id res chain seq x y z
N LEU A 1 -10.52 -6.82 9.15
CA LEU A 1 -9.33 -5.98 9.45
C LEU A 1 -9.56 -5.30 10.79
N PRO A 2 -8.57 -5.28 11.70
CA PRO A 2 -8.64 -4.49 12.93
C PRO A 2 -8.87 -3.02 12.58
N THR A 3 -9.76 -2.35 13.31
CA THR A 3 -10.08 -0.93 13.08
C THR A 3 -9.04 0.00 13.70
N GLY A 4 -8.86 1.19 13.11
CA GLY A 4 -7.99 2.24 13.65
C GLY A 4 -6.50 2.03 13.38
N LYS A 5 -6.15 1.29 12.32
CA LYS A 5 -4.76 1.22 11.87
C LYS A 5 -4.36 2.53 11.19
N ALA A 6 -3.08 2.89 11.33
CA ALA A 6 -2.51 4.02 10.60
C ALA A 6 -2.68 3.82 9.08
N PRO A 7 -2.94 4.89 8.32
CA PRO A 7 -3.02 4.82 6.86
C PRO A 7 -1.67 4.45 6.26
N GLY A 8 -1.72 3.94 5.03
CA GLY A 8 -0.52 3.77 4.23
C GLY A 8 0.08 5.11 3.80
N PRO A 9 1.16 5.06 3.01
CA PRO A 9 1.75 6.20 2.31
C PRO A 9 0.75 7.10 1.54
N ASP A 10 -0.33 6.49 1.06
CA ASP A 10 -1.40 7.13 0.30
C ASP A 10 -2.40 7.92 1.16
N GLY A 11 -2.31 7.80 2.49
CA GLY A 11 -3.22 8.47 3.42
C GLY A 11 -4.59 7.79 3.56
N PHE A 12 -4.84 6.66 2.90
CA PHE A 12 -6.12 5.96 2.97
C PHE A 12 -6.10 4.87 4.04
N THR A 13 -7.18 4.80 4.82
CA THR A 13 -7.38 3.77 5.83
C THR A 13 -8.25 2.63 5.30
N ALA A 14 -8.23 1.49 6.00
CA ALA A 14 -9.12 0.38 5.68
C ALA A 14 -10.60 0.77 5.82
N GLU A 15 -10.92 1.67 6.75
CA GLU A 15 -12.27 2.20 6.96
C GLU A 15 -12.71 3.07 5.79
N PHE A 16 -11.81 3.91 5.27
CA PHE A 16 -12.07 4.72 4.07
C PHE A 16 -12.39 3.82 2.87
N LEU A 17 -11.56 2.81 2.60
CA LEU A 17 -11.79 1.88 1.49
C LEU A 17 -13.11 1.11 1.62
N ARG A 18 -13.50 0.73 2.85
CA ARG A 18 -14.79 0.09 3.12
C ARG A 18 -15.96 1.05 2.89
N ALA A 19 -15.85 2.29 3.32
CA ALA A 19 -16.88 3.31 3.13
C ALA A 19 -17.08 3.62 1.63
N CYS A 20 -15.99 3.63 0.86
CA CYS A 20 -16.01 3.86 -0.59
C CYS A 20 -16.25 2.60 -1.42
N TRP A 21 -16.53 1.44 -0.81
CA TRP A 21 -16.59 0.16 -1.52
C TRP A 21 -17.57 0.17 -2.71
N THR A 22 -18.72 0.81 -2.55
CA THR A 22 -19.72 0.92 -3.64
C THR A 22 -19.22 1.71 -4.85
N ILE A 23 -18.22 2.56 -4.67
CA ILE A 23 -17.59 3.38 -5.72
C ILE A 23 -16.47 2.58 -6.39
N ILE A 24 -15.56 1.99 -5.59
CA ILE A 24 -14.30 1.41 -6.11
C ILE A 24 -14.40 -0.08 -6.49
N LYS A 25 -15.47 -0.78 -6.10
CA LYS A 25 -15.61 -2.23 -6.28
C LYS A 25 -15.41 -2.67 -7.73
N ALA A 26 -16.04 -1.96 -8.67
CA ALA A 26 -15.99 -2.35 -10.09
C ALA A 26 -14.57 -2.29 -10.65
N ASP A 27 -13.83 -1.23 -10.33
CA ASP A 27 -12.46 -1.03 -10.77
C ASP A 27 -11.52 -2.09 -10.19
N ILE A 28 -11.69 -2.42 -8.90
CA ILE A 28 -10.91 -3.48 -8.25
C ILE A 28 -11.18 -4.84 -8.91
N CYS A 29 -12.44 -5.20 -9.17
CA CYS A 29 -12.77 -6.45 -9.86
C CYS A 29 -12.14 -6.49 -11.27
N ALA A 30 -12.25 -5.41 -12.04
CA ALA A 30 -11.67 -5.34 -13.38
C ALA A 30 -10.13 -5.44 -13.37
N ALA A 31 -9.47 -4.91 -12.33
CA ALA A 31 -8.03 -5.08 -12.15
C ALA A 31 -7.66 -6.55 -11.89
N PHE A 32 -8.42 -7.27 -11.06
CA PHE A 32 -8.22 -8.70 -10.86
C PHE A 32 -8.45 -9.50 -12.14
N ASP A 33 -9.51 -9.21 -12.90
CA ASP A 33 -9.79 -9.91 -14.17
C ASP A 33 -8.63 -9.75 -15.17
N LYS A 34 -8.05 -8.55 -15.28
CA LYS A 34 -6.85 -8.31 -16.09
C LYS A 34 -5.64 -9.09 -15.61
N LEU A 35 -5.45 -9.18 -14.29
CA LEU A 35 -4.37 -9.96 -13.69
C LEU A 35 -4.52 -11.46 -14.00
N TYR A 36 -5.73 -12.02 -13.84
CA TYR A 36 -6.01 -13.43 -14.09
C TYR A 36 -5.92 -13.81 -15.57
N THR A 37 -6.20 -12.87 -16.48
CA THR A 37 -6.08 -13.08 -17.92
C THR A 37 -4.67 -12.81 -18.47
N MET A 38 -3.68 -12.55 -17.59
CA MET A 38 -2.30 -12.21 -17.96
C MET A 38 -2.23 -11.01 -18.92
N ASN A 39 -3.19 -10.10 -18.81
CA ASN A 39 -3.20 -8.83 -19.52
C ASN A 39 -2.60 -7.75 -18.61
N ASP A 40 -1.29 -7.85 -18.36
CA ASP A 40 -0.54 -7.11 -17.35
C ASP A 40 -0.22 -5.65 -17.71
N GLY A 41 -0.72 -5.18 -18.86
CA GLY A 41 -0.61 -3.80 -19.31
C GLY A 41 -1.17 -2.83 -18.27
N GLY A 42 -0.28 -2.00 -17.71
CA GLY A 42 -0.65 -0.90 -16.80
C GLY A 42 -0.42 -1.15 -15.30
N PHE A 43 0.06 -2.32 -14.89
CA PHE A 43 0.34 -2.60 -13.47
C PHE A 43 1.71 -2.13 -12.95
N HIS A 44 2.53 -1.47 -13.79
CA HIS A 44 3.84 -0.94 -13.36
C HIS A 44 3.77 -0.08 -12.10
N LYS A 45 2.68 0.68 -11.91
CA LYS A 45 2.45 1.51 -10.71
C LYS A 45 2.11 0.71 -9.45
N LEU A 46 1.62 -0.53 -9.57
CA LEU A 46 1.35 -1.38 -8.42
C LEU A 46 2.64 -1.89 -7.75
N ASN A 47 3.78 -1.84 -8.46
CA ASN A 47 5.07 -2.24 -7.92
C ASN A 47 5.83 -1.06 -7.26
N GLU A 48 5.21 0.12 -7.19
CA GLU A 48 5.78 1.25 -6.45
C GLU A 48 5.53 1.05 -4.95
N ALA A 49 6.60 1.11 -4.16
CA ALA A 49 6.54 1.04 -2.71
C ALA A 49 7.21 2.28 -2.11
N LEU A 50 6.57 2.90 -1.10
CA LEU A 50 7.22 3.95 -0.32
C LEU A 50 8.05 3.30 0.77
N LEU A 51 9.38 3.43 0.67
CA LEU A 51 10.28 2.96 1.72
C LEU A 51 10.36 4.00 2.85
N VAL A 52 9.77 3.69 4.00
CA VAL A 52 9.90 4.49 5.22
C VAL A 52 10.98 3.88 6.10
N LEU A 53 12.03 4.66 6.41
CA LEU A 53 13.11 4.23 7.30
C LEU A 53 12.84 4.71 8.72
N LEU A 54 12.51 3.78 9.63
CA LEU A 54 12.34 4.11 11.04
C LEU A 54 13.67 3.95 11.80
N PRO A 55 14.17 4.98 12.49
CA PRO A 55 15.37 4.85 13.30
C PRO A 55 15.13 3.91 14.48
N LYS A 56 16.05 2.95 14.70
CA LYS A 56 16.02 2.05 15.86
C LYS A 56 16.59 2.70 17.12
N LYS A 57 17.44 3.72 16.96
CA LYS A 57 18.13 4.45 18.02
C LYS A 57 18.23 5.94 17.69
N PRO A 58 18.38 6.84 18.69
CA PRO A 58 18.43 8.29 18.47
C PRO A 58 19.60 8.78 17.61
N ASP A 59 20.74 8.08 17.66
CA ASP A 59 22.00 8.38 16.96
C ASP A 59 22.18 7.56 15.66
N ALA A 60 21.07 7.21 15.01
CA ALA A 60 21.08 6.39 13.78
C ALA A 60 21.87 7.06 12.65
N SER A 61 22.96 6.43 12.21
CA SER A 61 23.90 7.01 11.24
C SER A 61 24.23 6.08 10.07
N THR A 62 23.95 4.79 10.20
CA THR A 62 24.15 3.79 9.14
C THR A 62 22.83 3.16 8.71
N LEU A 63 22.78 2.57 7.52
CA LEU A 63 21.57 1.91 7.01
C LEU A 63 21.07 0.79 7.94
N ALA A 64 21.98 0.10 8.64
CA ALA A 64 21.64 -0.96 9.59
C ALA A 64 20.89 -0.43 10.84
N ASP A 65 21.02 0.86 11.15
CA ASP A 65 20.35 1.52 12.26
C ASP A 65 18.87 1.79 11.99
N TYR A 66 18.43 1.60 10.74
CA TYR A 66 17.05 1.82 10.34
C TYR A 66 16.33 0.49 10.14
N ARG A 67 15.04 0.49 10.45
CA ARG A 67 14.12 -0.58 10.07
C ARG A 67 13.33 -0.10 8.85
N PRO A 68 13.45 -0.75 7.69
CA PRO A 68 12.58 -0.45 6.57
C PRO A 68 11.15 -0.90 6.90
N MET A 69 10.20 -0.02 6.62
CA MET A 69 8.78 -0.36 6.47
C MET A 69 8.38 0.00 5.04
N SER A 70 7.76 -0.96 4.37
CA SER A 70 7.02 -0.78 3.12
C SER A 70 5.53 -0.82 3.42
#